data_AF-A0A962ZMU7-F1
#
_entry.id   AF-A0A962ZMU7-F1
#
_cell.length_a   1.000
_cell.length_b   1.000
_cell.length_c   1.000
_cell.angle_alpha   90.00
_cell.angle_beta   90.00
_cell.angle_gamma   90.00
#
_symmetry.space_group_name_H-M   'P 1'
#
loop_
_entity.id
_entity.type
_entity.pdbx_description
1 polymer ?
#
loop_
_entity_poly.entity_id
_entity_poly.type
_entity_poly.pdbx_seq_one_letter_code
_entity_poly.pdbx_strand_id
1 'polypeptide(L)'
;KQRWFLLRLCGDEERLRFDCSDTPEFDRWRWVDFWRPVTEVIYFKRRVYVQALNELGPALYPAGLPERPRWWPKRWRAVFDKDAARQCKTRSER
;
A
#
# COMPACT_ATOMS: atom_id res chain seq x y z
N LYS A 1 1.78 14.61 9.55
CA LYS A 1 2.74 13.52 9.23
C LYS A 1 2.03 12.19 9.45
N GLN A 2 2.01 11.27 8.49
CA GLN A 2 1.28 9.99 8.60
C GLN A 2 2.26 8.87 8.97
N ARG A 3 1.82 7.89 9.76
CA ARG A 3 2.59 6.67 10.11
C ARG A 3 1.84 5.47 9.56
N TRP A 4 2.56 4.55 8.92
CA TRP A 4 2.01 3.35 8.31
C TRP A 4 2.58 2.12 9.00
N PHE A 5 1.75 1.09 9.16
CA PHE A 5 2.12 -0.18 9.77
C PHE A 5 1.73 -1.31 8.83
N LEU A 6 2.56 -2.35 8.81
CA LEU A 6 2.27 -3.60 8.13
C LEU A 6 1.92 -4.65 9.18
N LEU A 7 0.76 -5.27 9.02
CA LEU A 7 0.24 -6.28 9.94
C LEU A 7 -0.06 -7.57 9.18
N ARG A 8 0.14 -8.71 9.86
CA ARG A 8 -0.31 -10.02 9.40
C ARG A 8 -1.51 -10.44 10.23
N LEU A 9 -2.60 -10.83 9.58
CA LEU A 9 -3.72 -11.44 10.26
C LEU A 9 -3.31 -12.86 10.71
N CYS A 10 -3.28 -13.09 12.03
CA CYS A 10 -2.91 -14.38 12.62
C CYS A 10 -4.13 -15.22 13.05
N GLY A 11 -5.33 -14.64 13.03
CA GLY A 11 -6.58 -15.29 13.39
C GLY A 11 -7.47 -15.58 12.17
N ASP A 12 -8.67 -16.07 12.45
CA ASP A 12 -9.69 -16.30 11.42
C ASP A 12 -10.21 -14.98 10.83
N GLU A 13 -10.55 -15.00 9.55
CA GLU A 13 -11.16 -13.91 8.81
C GLU A 13 -12.54 -13.54 9.37
N GLU A 14 -13.27 -14.51 9.92
CA GLU A 14 -14.58 -14.28 10.58
C GLU A 14 -14.49 -13.33 11.79
N ARG A 15 -13.29 -13.12 12.33
CA ARG A 15 -13.06 -12.18 13.44
C ARG A 15 -12.99 -10.72 13.00
N LEU A 16 -12.95 -10.43 11.70
CA LEU A 16 -13.01 -9.06 11.17
C LEU A 16 -14.45 -8.54 11.19
N ARG A 17 -14.78 -7.80 12.24
CA ARG A 17 -16.09 -7.19 12.47
C ARG A 17 -16.02 -5.68 12.22
N PHE A 18 -16.98 -5.15 11.45
CA PHE A 18 -17.07 -3.72 11.14
C PHE A 18 -18.29 -3.03 11.79
N ASP A 19 -19.14 -3.81 12.45
CA ASP A 19 -20.40 -3.40 13.07
C ASP A 19 -20.28 -3.12 14.57
N CYS A 20 -19.07 -2.96 15.08
CA CYS A 20 -18.81 -2.73 16.51
C CYS A 20 -18.84 -1.25 16.93
N SER A 21 -19.14 -0.33 16.02
CA SER A 21 -19.19 1.11 16.26
C SER A 21 -20.50 1.70 15.73
N ASP A 22 -21.02 2.72 16.40
CA ASP A 22 -22.25 3.43 15.99
C ASP A 22 -22.12 4.10 14.61
N THR A 23 -20.89 4.45 14.22
CA THR A 23 -20.57 5.03 12.91
C THR A 23 -19.43 4.25 12.25
N PRO A 24 -19.73 3.14 11.55
CA PRO A 24 -18.70 2.31 10.93
C PRO A 24 -18.03 3.03 9.77
N GLU A 25 -16.69 2.98 9.69
CA GLU A 25 -15.93 3.54 8.56
C GLU A 25 -15.98 2.65 7.31
N PHE A 26 -16.23 1.35 7.49
CA PHE A 26 -16.18 0.34 6.44
C PHE A 26 -17.39 -0.58 6.54
N ASP A 27 -17.93 -0.99 5.39
CA ASP A 27 -19.04 -1.95 5.34
C ASP A 27 -18.57 -3.39 5.10
N ARG A 28 -17.55 -3.54 4.25
CA ARG A 28 -17.04 -4.84 3.77
C ARG A 28 -15.57 -4.74 3.41
N TRP A 29 -14.94 -5.90 3.31
CA TRP A 29 -13.53 -6.02 2.94
C TRP A 29 -13.31 -7.21 2.00
N ARG A 30 -12.15 -7.24 1.35
CA ARG A 30 -11.65 -8.37 0.57
C ARG A 30 -10.13 -8.28 0.50
N TRP A 31 -9.46 -9.42 0.40
CA TRP A 31 -8.05 -9.42 0.01
C TRP A 31 -7.89 -8.97 -1.44
N VAL A 32 -6.80 -8.25 -1.70
CA VAL A 32 -6.47 -7.71 -3.02
C VAL A 32 -4.99 -7.86 -3.29
N ASP A 33 -4.64 -7.90 -4.58
CA ASP A 33 -3.24 -7.90 -5.00
C ASP A 33 -2.52 -6.66 -4.49
N PHE A 34 -1.23 -6.81 -4.20
CA PHE A 34 -0.39 -5.81 -3.52
C PHE A 34 -0.51 -4.38 -4.08
N TRP A 35 -0.55 -4.22 -5.41
CA TRP A 35 -0.63 -2.90 -6.06
C TRP A 35 -2.05 -2.41 -6.34
N ARG A 36 -3.06 -3.24 -6.14
CA ARG A 36 -4.47 -2.91 -6.43
C ARG A 36 -5.00 -1.72 -5.62
N PRO A 37 -4.68 -1.54 -4.32
CA PRO A 37 -5.13 -0.40 -3.54
C PRO A 37 -4.77 0.96 -4.15
N VAL A 38 -3.61 1.09 -4.81
CA VAL A 38 -3.16 2.35 -5.45
C VAL A 38 -4.10 2.80 -6.56
N THR A 39 -4.81 1.86 -7.18
CA THR A 39 -5.71 2.14 -8.31
C THR A 39 -7.08 2.55 -7.84
N GLU A 40 -7.60 1.81 -6.87
CA GLU A 40 -8.95 1.99 -6.32
C GLU A 40 -9.01 3.17 -5.34
N VAL A 41 -7.87 3.57 -4.74
CA VAL A 41 -7.82 4.71 -3.83
C VAL A 41 -8.01 6.05 -4.56
N ILE A 42 -8.61 7.00 -3.83
CA ILE A 42 -8.77 8.39 -4.24
C ILE A 42 -7.44 9.04 -4.65
N TYR A 43 -7.51 9.89 -5.68
CA TYR A 43 -6.34 10.34 -6.44
C TYR A 43 -5.23 10.98 -5.59
N PHE A 44 -5.58 11.77 -4.57
CA PHE A 44 -4.60 12.48 -3.76
C PHE A 44 -3.88 11.56 -2.75
N LYS A 45 -4.45 10.41 -2.39
CA LYS A 45 -3.81 9.42 -1.51
C LYS A 45 -2.86 8.47 -2.26
N ARG A 46 -2.94 8.38 -3.59
CA ARG A 46 -2.15 7.43 -4.41
C ARG A 46 -0.65 7.49 -4.13
N ARG A 47 -0.06 8.69 -4.09
CA ARG A 47 1.39 8.86 -3.86
C ARG A 47 1.81 8.35 -2.48
N VAL A 48 1.01 8.65 -1.44
CA VAL A 48 1.28 8.20 -0.06
C VAL A 48 1.17 6.68 0.04
N TYR A 49 0.18 6.08 -0.62
CA TYR A 49 0.02 4.63 -0.67
C TYR A 49 1.21 3.95 -1.36
N VAL A 50 1.64 4.45 -2.51
CA VAL A 50 2.81 3.93 -3.23
C VAL A 50 4.05 4.01 -2.34
N GLN A 51 4.25 5.14 -1.65
CA GLN A 51 5.37 5.32 -0.73
C GLN A 51 5.34 4.32 0.43
N ALA A 52 4.19 4.16 1.09
CA ALA A 52 4.01 3.22 2.19
C ALA A 52 4.24 1.77 1.74
N LEU A 53 3.70 1.38 0.58
CA LEU A 53 3.86 0.03 0.03
C LEU A 53 5.32 -0.24 -0.38
N ASN A 54 6.03 0.71 -0.98
CA ASN A 54 7.45 0.52 -1.29
C ASN A 54 8.32 0.43 -0.02
N GLU A 55 7.97 1.16 1.03
CA GLU A 55 8.71 1.16 2.30
C GLU A 55 8.50 -0.13 3.09
N LEU A 56 7.25 -0.60 3.18
CA LEU A 56 6.86 -1.77 3.96
C LEU A 56 6.99 -3.09 3.18
N GLY A 57 6.89 -3.04 1.85
CA GLY A 57 6.84 -4.22 1.00
C GLY A 57 8.06 -5.16 1.09
N PRO A 58 9.31 -4.69 1.29
CA PRO A 58 10.46 -5.59 1.48
C PRO A 58 10.33 -6.55 2.66
N ALA A 59 9.52 -6.21 3.67
CA ALA A 59 9.23 -7.12 4.79
C ALA A 59 8.29 -8.28 4.39
N LEU A 60 7.47 -8.10 3.35
CA LEU A 60 6.63 -9.15 2.78
C LEU A 60 7.34 -9.95 1.67
N TYR A 61 8.12 -9.24 0.84
CA TYR A 61 8.75 -9.78 -0.36
C TYR A 61 10.27 -9.57 -0.32
N PRO A 62 11.02 -10.40 0.43
CA PRO A 62 12.47 -10.24 0.56
C PRO A 62 13.22 -10.45 -0.77
N ALA A 63 12.64 -11.21 -1.70
CA ALA A 63 13.21 -11.44 -3.04
C ALA A 63 12.94 -10.28 -4.03
N GLY A 64 12.16 -9.28 -3.63
CA GLY A 64 11.77 -8.14 -4.49
C GLY A 64 10.27 -7.97 -4.57
N LEU A 65 9.81 -6.71 -4.69
CA LEU A 65 8.40 -6.38 -4.78
C LEU A 65 7.76 -6.94 -6.06
N PRO A 66 6.45 -7.26 -6.04
CA PRO A 66 5.72 -7.63 -7.25
C PRO A 66 5.88 -6.58 -8.36
N GLU A 67 5.84 -7.02 -9.62
CA GLU A 67 5.91 -6.11 -10.75
C GLU A 67 4.80 -5.06 -10.71
N ARG A 68 5.13 -3.83 -11.10
CA ARG A 68 4.14 -2.76 -11.19
C ARG A 68 3.12 -3.10 -12.27
N PRO A 69 1.82 -2.90 -12.02
CA PRO A 69 0.80 -3.28 -12.99
C PRO A 69 0.96 -2.54 -14.33
N ARG A 70 0.96 -3.29 -15.43
CA ARG A 70 1.15 -2.74 -16.79
C ARG A 70 0.04 -1.79 -17.21
N TRP A 71 -1.16 -2.02 -16.70
CA TRP A 71 -2.36 -1.21 -16.94
C TRP A 71 -2.35 0.14 -16.20
N TRP A 72 -1.32 0.44 -15.41
CA TRP A 72 -1.14 1.80 -14.88
C TRP A 72 -0.84 2.81 -15.99
N PRO A 73 -1.46 4.01 -15.93
CA PRO A 73 -1.11 5.12 -16.81
C PRO A 73 0.41 5.37 -16.81
N LYS A 74 1.01 5.53 -17.99
CA LYS A 74 2.47 5.76 -18.12
C LYS A 74 2.97 6.92 -17.24
N ARG A 75 2.18 8.00 -17.17
CA ARG A 75 2.46 9.16 -16.32
C ARG A 75 2.58 8.82 -14.83
N TRP A 76 1.82 7.85 -14.34
CA TRP A 76 1.87 7.44 -12.92
C TRP A 76 3.14 6.66 -12.65
N ARG A 77 3.46 5.68 -13.49
CA ARG A 77 4.67 4.86 -13.37
C ARG A 77 5.91 5.75 -13.25
N ALA A 78 6.09 6.67 -14.20
CA ALA A 78 7.24 7.59 -14.19
C ALA A 78 7.36 8.44 -12.90
N VAL A 79 6.23 8.94 -12.36
CA VAL A 79 6.23 9.71 -11.11
C VAL A 79 6.56 8.81 -9.92
N PHE A 80 5.92 7.64 -9.85
CA PHE A 80 6.10 6.69 -8.76
C PHE A 80 7.48 6.03 -8.76
N ASP A 81 8.11 5.84 -9.93
CA ASP A 81 9.49 5.34 -10.06
C ASP A 81 10.47 6.37 -9.51
N LYS A 82 10.28 7.66 -9.87
CA LYS A 82 11.09 8.77 -9.35
C LYS A 82 10.94 8.91 -7.83
N ASP A 83 9.71 8.83 -7.32
CA ASP A 83 9.45 8.93 -5.87
C ASP A 83 10.08 7.76 -5.10
N ALA A 84 10.00 6.54 -5.62
CA ALA A 84 10.62 5.36 -5.01
C ALA A 84 12.17 5.46 -5.02
N ALA A 85 12.78 5.92 -6.11
CA ALA A 85 14.22 6.12 -6.20
C ALA A 85 14.73 7.17 -5.20
N ARG A 86 13.96 8.24 -4.97
CA ARG A 86 14.26 9.24 -3.93
C ARG A 86 14.22 8.63 -2.53
N GLN A 87 13.22 7.81 -2.22
CA GLN A 87 13.11 7.16 -0.91
C GLN A 87 14.29 6.22 -0.63
N CYS A 88 14.77 5.47 -1.64
CA CYS A 88 15.92 4.58 -1.48
C CYS A 88 17.20 5.35 -1.11
N LYS A 89 17.45 6.50 -1.75
CA LYS A 89 18.59 7.38 -1.42
C LYS A 89 18.51 7.87 0.04
N THR A 90 17.36 8.39 0.46
CA THR A 90 17.16 8.91 1.83
C THR A 90 17.22 7.83 2.92
N ARG A 91 17.12 6.54 2.56
CA ARG A 91 17.29 5.42 3.49
C ARG A 91 18.76 4.99 3.59
N SER A 92 19.53 5.11 2.51
CA SER A 92 20.96 4.78 2.53
C SER A 92 21.81 5.78 3.33
N GLU A 93 21.28 6.98 3.58
CA GLU A 93 21.94 8.06 4.33
C GLU A 93 21.54 8.12 5.81
N ARG A 94 20.67 7.20 6.28
CA ARG A 94 20.14 7.16 7.66
C ARG A 94 20.49 5.90 8.39
#